data_AF-B5W6L6-F1
#
_entry.id   AF-B5W6L6-F1
#
_cell.length_a   1.000
_cell.length_b   1.000
_cell.length_c   1.000
_cell.angle_alpha   90.00
_cell.angle_beta   90.00
_cell.angle_gamma   90.00
#
_symmetry.space_group_name_H-M   'P 1'
#
loop_
_entity.id
_entity.type
_entity.pdbx_description
1 polymer ?
#
loop_
_entity_poly.entity_id
_entity_poly.type
_entity_poly.pdbx_seq_one_letter_code
_entity_poly.pdbx_strand_id
1 'polypeptide(L)'
;MVIWIWLRAFLKHIFKSVLEQCPEDLEFFNQRIDNSVLATADNIINNEFERITYTEAIALLEKSDRTFEYPVSWGLDLQSEHERYLAEELFKKPVIVTDYPREIKAFYMRQNDDEKTVRAMDVLAPKVGEIIGGSQREERLDILQKRMEALQINPDELWWYLDLRRYGTVPHAGFGLGFERVVQFMTGMANIRDVIPFPRAPQTIDF
;
A
#
# COMPACT_ATOMS: atom_id res chain seq x y z
N MET A 1 16.22 -2.06 -8.82
CA MET A 1 15.31 -0.91 -9.06
C MET A 1 14.61 -0.58 -7.76
N VAL A 2 14.50 0.70 -7.42
CA VAL A 2 14.10 1.14 -6.07
C VAL A 2 12.77 1.89 -6.14
N ILE A 3 11.67 1.14 -6.23
CA ILE A 3 10.32 1.70 -6.39
C ILE A 3 9.90 2.63 -5.23
N TRP A 4 10.37 2.35 -4.01
CA TRP A 4 9.99 3.11 -2.83
C TRP A 4 10.55 4.54 -2.77
N ILE A 5 11.62 4.85 -3.51
CA ILE A 5 12.09 6.24 -3.62
C ILE A 5 11.07 7.08 -4.41
N TRP A 6 10.57 6.53 -5.52
CA TRP A 6 9.63 7.22 -6.40
C TRP A 6 8.27 7.43 -5.73
N LEU A 7 7.73 6.40 -5.05
CA LEU A 7 6.45 6.56 -4.36
C LEU A 7 6.52 7.61 -3.25
N ARG A 8 7.65 7.67 -2.55
CA ARG A 8 7.84 8.62 -1.44
C ARG A 8 7.86 10.04 -1.98
N ALA A 9 8.61 10.27 -3.07
CA ALA A 9 8.63 11.55 -3.75
C ALA A 9 7.24 11.93 -4.30
N PHE A 10 6.52 10.97 -4.88
CA PHE A 10 5.19 11.18 -5.42
C PHE A 10 4.16 11.57 -4.34
N LEU A 11 4.08 10.83 -3.24
CA LEU A 11 3.19 11.16 -2.12
C LEU A 11 3.50 12.53 -1.50
N LYS A 12 4.79 12.80 -1.22
CA LYS A 12 5.21 14.10 -0.68
C LYS A 12 4.84 15.24 -1.62
N HIS A 13 4.98 15.05 -2.93
CA HIS A 13 4.62 16.04 -3.92
C HIS A 13 3.11 16.32 -3.95
N ILE A 14 2.27 15.27 -3.94
CA ILE A 14 0.80 15.43 -3.88
C ILE A 14 0.42 16.23 -2.64
N PHE A 15 0.90 15.84 -1.46
CA PHE A 15 0.46 16.42 -0.20
C PHE A 15 0.91 17.87 -0.07
N LYS A 16 2.14 18.17 -0.51
CA LYS A 16 2.64 19.54 -0.59
C LYS A 16 1.81 20.38 -1.55
N SER A 17 1.47 19.84 -2.72
CA SER A 17 0.68 20.56 -3.72
C SER A 17 -0.72 20.90 -3.20
N VAL A 18 -1.36 19.98 -2.48
CA VAL A 18 -2.69 20.20 -1.88
C VAL A 18 -2.62 21.24 -0.76
N LEU A 19 -1.58 21.21 0.10
CA LEU A 19 -1.37 22.24 1.12
C LEU A 19 -1.14 23.63 0.54
N GLU A 20 -0.42 23.72 -0.59
CA GLU A 20 -0.13 25.00 -1.26
C GLU A 20 -1.34 25.55 -2.04
N GLN A 21 -2.15 24.68 -2.65
CA GLN A 21 -3.23 25.09 -3.55
C GLN A 21 -4.60 25.21 -2.85
N CYS A 22 -4.82 24.47 -1.76
CA CYS A 22 -6.10 24.43 -1.03
C CYS A 22 -5.96 24.78 0.47
N PRO A 23 -5.23 25.85 0.85
CA PRO A 23 -4.94 26.13 2.27
C PRO A 23 -6.20 26.45 3.08
N GLU A 24 -7.17 27.17 2.51
CA GLU A 24 -8.42 27.53 3.20
C GLU A 24 -9.29 26.31 3.49
N ASP A 25 -9.43 25.39 2.53
CA ASP A 25 -10.19 24.16 2.69
C ASP A 25 -9.55 23.26 3.75
N LEU A 26 -8.22 23.11 3.73
CA LEU A 26 -7.51 22.27 4.71
C LEU A 26 -7.58 22.85 6.12
N GLU A 27 -7.53 24.19 6.26
CA GLU A 27 -7.75 24.83 7.55
C GLU A 27 -9.18 24.56 8.06
N PHE A 28 -10.18 24.60 7.16
CA PHE A 28 -11.55 24.23 7.51
C PHE A 28 -11.64 22.77 7.97
N PHE A 29 -11.08 21.81 7.22
CA PHE A 29 -11.06 20.40 7.61
C PHE A 29 -10.35 20.18 8.94
N ASN A 30 -9.22 20.88 9.15
CA ASN A 30 -8.47 20.82 10.41
C ASN A 30 -9.30 21.35 11.60
N GLN A 31 -10.03 22.44 11.43
CA GLN A 31 -10.84 23.00 12.51
C GLN A 31 -12.14 22.21 12.77
N ARG A 32 -12.75 21.65 11.73
CA ARG A 32 -14.15 21.17 11.78
C ARG A 32 -14.30 19.66 11.72
N ILE A 33 -13.36 18.94 11.12
CA ILE A 33 -13.43 17.48 10.96
C ILE A 33 -12.43 16.80 11.87
N ASP A 34 -11.14 17.11 11.75
CA ASP A 34 -10.08 16.50 12.53
C ASP A 34 -8.89 17.46 12.72
N ASN A 35 -8.65 17.86 13.97
CA ASN A 35 -7.62 18.84 14.35
C ASN A 35 -6.17 18.40 14.16
N SER A 36 -5.95 17.21 13.61
CA SER A 36 -4.63 16.70 13.25
C SER A 36 -4.43 16.56 11.74
N VAL A 37 -5.36 16.99 10.88
CA VAL A 37 -5.20 16.96 9.40
C VAL A 37 -3.88 17.59 8.97
N LEU A 38 -3.60 18.83 9.40
CA LEU A 38 -2.38 19.53 9.01
C LEU A 38 -1.12 18.85 9.58
N ALA A 39 -1.19 18.42 10.84
CA ALA A 39 -0.07 17.73 11.50
C ALA A 39 0.24 16.38 10.83
N THR A 40 -0.77 15.66 10.37
CA THR A 40 -0.62 14.35 9.72
C THR A 40 -0.08 14.51 8.29
N ALA A 41 -0.52 15.54 7.56
CA ALA A 41 0.07 15.90 6.27
C ALA A 41 1.55 16.31 6.41
N ASP A 42 1.88 17.13 7.41
CA ASP A 42 3.25 17.54 7.73
C ASP A 42 4.14 16.34 8.05
N ASN A 43 3.63 15.39 8.85
CA ASN A 43 4.31 14.13 9.18
C ASN A 43 4.74 13.37 7.91
N ILE A 44 3.85 13.27 6.91
CA ILE A 44 4.17 12.59 5.64
C ILE A 44 5.21 13.37 4.82
N ILE A 45 5.08 14.70 4.76
CA ILE A 45 5.95 15.54 3.93
C ILE A 45 7.37 15.60 4.49
N ASN A 46 7.50 15.77 5.80
CA ASN A 46 8.78 16.09 6.43
C ASN A 46 9.51 14.87 6.99
N ASN A 47 8.84 13.77 7.32
CA ASN A 47 9.53 12.58 7.83
C ASN A 47 10.05 11.65 6.72
N GLU A 48 11.10 10.91 7.07
CA GLU A 48 11.47 9.72 6.32
C GLU A 48 10.53 8.57 6.64
N PHE A 49 10.17 7.80 5.62
CA PHE A 49 9.29 6.65 5.82
C PHE A 49 10.12 5.53 6.42
N GLU A 50 9.60 4.92 7.48
CA GLU A 50 10.20 3.71 8.04
C GLU A 50 10.15 2.60 7.01
N ARG A 51 11.16 1.73 7.01
CA ARG A 51 11.18 0.60 6.07
C ARG A 51 11.51 -0.68 6.80
N ILE A 52 10.58 -1.61 6.72
CA ILE A 52 10.70 -2.95 7.30
C ILE A 52 10.29 -4.01 6.27
N THR A 53 10.75 -5.22 6.49
CA THR A 53 10.22 -6.40 5.81
C THR A 53 8.93 -6.86 6.48
N TYR A 54 8.11 -7.62 5.76
CA TYR A 54 6.93 -8.28 6.33
C TYR A 54 7.31 -9.17 7.52
N THR A 55 8.42 -9.89 7.42
CA THR A 55 8.92 -10.76 8.50
C THR A 55 9.24 -9.96 9.77
N GLU A 56 9.86 -8.79 9.63
CA GLU A 56 10.09 -7.88 10.75
C GLU A 56 8.77 -7.30 11.29
N ALA A 57 7.83 -6.95 10.41
CA ALA A 57 6.51 -6.45 10.81
C ALA A 57 5.76 -7.47 11.67
N ILE A 58 5.71 -8.74 11.26
CA ILE A 58 5.11 -9.83 12.04
C ILE A 58 5.83 -9.97 13.40
N ALA A 59 7.16 -9.99 13.42
CA ALA A 59 7.91 -10.13 14.66
C ALA A 59 7.69 -8.95 15.63
N LEU A 60 7.44 -7.74 15.12
CA LEU A 60 7.12 -6.55 15.92
C LEU A 60 5.68 -6.62 16.47
N LEU A 61 4.73 -7.06 15.66
CA LEU A 61 3.34 -7.23 16.04
C LEU A 61 3.17 -8.33 17.10
N GLU A 62 3.82 -9.49 16.93
CA GLU A 62 3.80 -10.60 17.89
C GLU A 62 4.43 -10.23 19.24
N LYS A 63 5.37 -9.29 19.25
CA LYS A 63 6.02 -8.77 20.48
C LYS A 63 5.25 -7.64 21.14
N SER A 64 4.21 -7.11 20.50
CA SER A 64 3.47 -5.99 21.06
C SER A 64 2.63 -6.42 22.26
N ASP A 65 2.44 -5.52 23.23
CA ASP A 65 1.53 -5.73 24.35
C ASP A 65 0.04 -5.52 23.95
N ARG A 66 -0.24 -5.34 22.65
CA ARG A 66 -1.57 -5.04 22.13
C ARG A 66 -2.31 -6.32 21.80
N THR A 67 -3.56 -6.41 22.24
CA THR A 67 -4.49 -7.45 21.78
C THR A 67 -5.08 -7.02 20.44
N PHE A 68 -4.85 -7.83 19.41
CA PHE A 68 -5.46 -7.67 18.09
C PHE A 68 -6.69 -8.57 17.96
N GLU A 69 -7.69 -8.10 17.21
CA GLU A 69 -8.88 -8.91 16.90
C GLU A 69 -8.51 -10.05 15.93
N TYR A 70 -7.67 -9.76 14.96
CA TYR A 70 -7.18 -10.68 13.95
C TYR A 70 -5.82 -11.26 14.32
N PRO A 71 -5.59 -12.56 14.06
CA PRO A 71 -4.35 -13.22 14.41
C PRO A 71 -3.16 -12.63 13.63
N VAL A 72 -2.04 -12.50 14.33
CA VAL A 72 -0.75 -12.13 13.75
C VAL A 72 0.08 -13.39 13.64
N SER A 73 0.43 -13.79 12.41
CA SER A 73 1.30 -14.93 12.14
C SER A 73 1.89 -14.84 10.74
N TRP A 74 3.10 -15.37 10.56
CA TRP A 74 3.77 -15.37 9.27
C TRP A 74 2.98 -16.19 8.24
N GLY A 75 2.70 -15.59 7.08
CA GLY A 75 1.87 -16.17 6.02
C GLY A 75 0.43 -15.65 6.01
N LEU A 76 -0.01 -14.92 7.04
CA LEU A 76 -1.29 -14.21 7.03
C LEU A 76 -1.10 -12.77 6.54
N ASP A 77 -2.09 -12.24 5.82
CA ASP A 77 -2.05 -10.84 5.40
C ASP A 77 -2.31 -9.90 6.59
N LEU A 78 -1.65 -8.74 6.58
CA LEU A 78 -1.83 -7.75 7.62
C LEU A 78 -3.24 -7.16 7.53
N GLN A 79 -3.92 -7.08 8.67
CA GLN A 79 -5.22 -6.41 8.74
C GLN A 79 -5.02 -4.92 9.05
N SER A 80 -6.02 -4.09 8.76
CA SER A 80 -5.91 -2.64 8.95
C SER A 80 -5.56 -2.24 10.38
N GLU A 81 -5.96 -3.02 11.40
CA GLU A 81 -5.53 -2.75 12.78
C GLU A 81 -4.02 -2.97 13.01
N HIS A 82 -3.42 -3.96 12.33
CA HIS A 82 -1.99 -4.26 12.40
C HIS A 82 -1.20 -3.15 11.68
N GLU A 83 -1.66 -2.77 10.49
CA GLU A 83 -1.06 -1.70 9.69
C GLU A 83 -1.07 -0.36 10.43
N ARG A 84 -2.22 -0.02 11.00
CA ARG A 84 -2.41 1.20 11.79
C ARG A 84 -1.57 1.18 13.05
N TYR A 85 -1.46 0.05 13.75
CA TYR A 85 -0.57 -0.06 14.92
C TYR A 85 0.89 0.24 14.54
N LEU A 86 1.39 -0.34 13.44
CA LEU A 86 2.74 -0.09 12.97
C LEU A 86 2.97 1.41 12.69
N ALA A 87 2.07 2.06 11.96
CA ALA A 87 2.22 3.46 11.53
C ALA A 87 1.92 4.48 12.64
N GLU A 88 0.86 4.28 13.44
CA GLU A 88 0.35 5.25 14.42
C GLU A 88 1.00 5.13 15.79
N GLU A 89 1.29 3.92 16.25
CA GLU A 89 1.69 3.68 17.64
C GLU A 89 3.16 3.31 17.76
N LEU A 90 3.62 2.37 16.94
CA LEU A 90 4.98 1.87 17.01
C LEU A 90 5.98 2.88 16.41
N PHE A 91 5.81 3.22 15.13
CA PHE A 91 6.77 4.10 14.44
C PHE A 91 6.36 5.57 14.44
N LYS A 92 5.06 5.87 14.58
CA LYS A 92 4.50 7.25 14.58
C LYS A 92 4.82 8.06 13.32
N LYS A 93 5.07 7.36 12.21
CA LYS A 93 5.44 7.90 10.90
C LYS A 93 5.03 6.89 9.81
N PRO A 94 4.99 7.27 8.53
CA PRO A 94 4.63 6.36 7.46
C PRO A 94 5.60 5.18 7.38
N VAL A 95 5.09 3.99 7.10
CA VAL A 95 5.87 2.74 7.08
C VAL A 95 5.75 2.10 5.71
N ILE A 96 6.86 1.62 5.16
CA ILE A 96 6.91 0.81 3.95
C ILE A 96 7.22 -0.62 4.37
N VAL A 97 6.24 -1.51 4.23
CA VAL A 97 6.41 -2.95 4.46
C VAL A 97 6.77 -3.60 3.14
N THR A 98 7.81 -4.42 3.12
CA THR A 98 8.36 -5.03 1.90
C THR A 98 8.49 -6.55 2.01
N ASP A 99 8.66 -7.23 0.88
CA ASP A 99 9.00 -8.66 0.85
C ASP A 99 7.94 -9.56 1.51
N TYR A 100 6.70 -9.45 1.05
CA TYR A 100 5.55 -10.25 1.53
C TYR A 100 5.65 -11.73 1.10
N PRO A 101 5.02 -12.67 1.84
CA PRO A 101 4.92 -14.07 1.45
C PRO A 101 4.29 -14.20 0.07
N ARG A 102 4.86 -15.05 -0.78
CA ARG A 102 4.37 -15.21 -2.15
C ARG A 102 2.94 -15.72 -2.17
N GLU A 103 2.58 -16.61 -1.25
CA GLU A 103 1.29 -17.33 -1.18
C GLU A 103 0.08 -16.40 -1.09
N ILE A 104 0.23 -15.22 -0.48
CA ILE A 104 -0.85 -14.25 -0.27
C ILE A 104 -0.81 -13.08 -1.27
N LYS A 105 0.11 -13.09 -2.23
CA LYS A 105 0.28 -12.01 -3.21
C LYS A 105 0.10 -12.52 -4.64
N ALA A 106 -0.20 -11.58 -5.54
CA ALA A 106 -0.56 -11.85 -6.92
C ALA A 106 0.57 -12.51 -7.74
N PHE A 107 0.18 -13.28 -8.77
CA PHE A 107 1.08 -14.07 -9.61
C PHE A 107 2.17 -13.26 -10.33
N TYR A 108 1.92 -11.98 -10.60
CA TYR A 108 2.83 -11.13 -11.38
C TYR A 108 3.96 -10.51 -10.55
N MET A 109 3.96 -10.67 -9.23
CA MET A 109 4.97 -10.07 -8.36
C MET A 109 6.27 -10.88 -8.43
N ARG A 110 7.42 -10.21 -8.60
CA ARG A 110 8.71 -10.88 -8.76
C ARG A 110 9.05 -11.73 -7.54
N GLN A 111 9.37 -13.00 -7.75
CA GLN A 111 9.81 -13.89 -6.67
C GLN A 111 11.22 -13.52 -6.20
N ASN A 112 11.39 -13.46 -4.88
CA ASN A 112 12.67 -13.21 -4.24
C ASN A 112 13.57 -14.44 -4.27
N ASP A 113 14.87 -14.20 -4.05
CA ASP A 113 15.89 -15.26 -4.11
C ASP A 113 15.80 -16.21 -2.89
N ASP A 114 15.01 -15.85 -1.87
CA ASP A 114 14.67 -16.73 -0.73
C ASP A 114 13.59 -17.76 -1.06
N GLU A 115 13.02 -17.69 -2.27
CA GLU A 115 11.91 -18.48 -2.81
C GLU A 115 10.59 -18.45 -2.02
N LYS A 116 10.53 -17.72 -0.90
CA LYS A 116 9.40 -17.63 0.02
C LYS A 116 8.61 -16.35 -0.15
N THR A 117 9.29 -15.26 -0.51
CA THR A 117 8.70 -13.93 -0.58
C THR A 117 8.69 -13.39 -2.01
N VAL A 118 7.95 -12.31 -2.22
CA VAL A 118 7.93 -11.56 -3.48
C VAL A 118 8.37 -10.12 -3.24
N ARG A 119 8.92 -9.44 -4.25
CA ARG A 119 9.26 -7.99 -4.24
C ARG A 119 8.00 -7.11 -4.24
N ALA A 120 7.11 -7.33 -3.28
CA ALA A 120 5.95 -6.51 -2.98
C ALA A 120 6.32 -5.40 -2.00
N MET A 121 5.53 -4.34 -2.00
CA MET A 121 5.60 -3.29 -1.02
C MET A 121 4.23 -2.64 -0.80
N ASP A 122 3.93 -2.36 0.46
CA ASP A 122 2.73 -1.65 0.87
C ASP A 122 3.16 -0.44 1.73
N VAL A 123 2.53 0.71 1.49
CA VAL A 123 2.82 1.97 2.19
C VAL A 123 1.69 2.26 3.14
N LEU A 124 2.02 2.20 4.42
CA LEU A 124 1.09 2.37 5.52
C LEU A 124 1.16 3.82 6.00
N ALA A 125 0.05 4.51 5.92
CA ALA A 125 -0.12 5.83 6.48
C ALA A 125 -0.90 5.75 7.80
N PRO A 126 -0.60 6.63 8.76
CA PRO A 126 -1.42 6.76 9.96
C PRO A 126 -2.91 6.93 9.62
N LYS A 127 -3.80 6.41 10.47
CA LYS A 127 -5.28 6.42 10.40
C LYS A 127 -5.91 5.56 9.31
N VAL A 128 -5.35 5.58 8.11
CA VAL A 128 -5.94 4.94 6.92
C VAL A 128 -5.38 3.53 6.70
N GLY A 129 -4.17 3.24 7.18
CA GLY A 129 -3.47 1.99 6.86
C GLY A 129 -2.85 2.08 5.46
N GLU A 130 -2.96 1.02 4.67
CA GLU A 130 -2.42 0.99 3.30
C GLU A 130 -3.00 2.09 2.38
N ILE A 131 -2.14 2.95 1.84
CA ILE A 131 -2.48 3.96 0.82
C ILE A 131 -1.91 3.65 -0.57
N ILE A 132 -0.77 2.94 -0.64
CA ILE A 132 -0.13 2.49 -1.89
C ILE A 132 0.23 1.03 -1.75
N GLY A 133 -0.14 0.23 -2.75
CA GLY A 133 0.32 -1.13 -2.94
C GLY A 133 1.08 -1.26 -4.25
N GLY A 134 2.21 -1.97 -4.26
CA GLY A 134 3.04 -2.10 -5.46
C GLY A 134 4.01 -3.26 -5.44
N SER A 135 4.65 -3.50 -6.58
CA SER A 135 5.67 -4.55 -6.66
C SER A 135 6.63 -4.30 -7.82
N GLN A 136 7.81 -4.92 -7.72
CA GLN A 136 8.53 -5.31 -8.93
C GLN A 136 7.74 -6.43 -9.62
N ARG A 137 7.66 -6.37 -10.95
CA ARG A 137 6.96 -7.37 -11.74
C ARG A 137 7.92 -8.49 -12.11
N GLU A 138 7.42 -9.71 -12.17
CA GLU A 138 8.21 -10.86 -12.61
C GLU A 138 8.51 -10.71 -14.10
N GLU A 139 9.77 -10.45 -14.40
CA GLU A 139 10.30 -10.30 -15.75
C GLU A 139 10.73 -11.62 -16.38
N ARG A 140 10.98 -12.66 -15.56
CA ARG A 140 11.47 -13.96 -16.04
C ARG A 140 10.29 -14.83 -16.44
N LEU A 141 10.20 -15.12 -17.75
CA LEU A 141 9.06 -15.82 -18.34
C LEU A 141 8.80 -17.19 -17.71
N ASP A 142 9.85 -17.97 -17.50
CA ASP A 142 9.76 -19.33 -16.95
C ASP A 142 9.22 -19.34 -15.51
N ILE A 143 9.64 -18.37 -14.69
CA ILE A 143 9.16 -18.22 -13.31
C ILE A 143 7.72 -17.73 -13.29
N LEU A 144 7.39 -16.76 -14.15
CA LEU A 144 6.01 -16.27 -14.28
C LEU A 144 5.05 -17.39 -14.69
N GLN A 145 5.41 -18.22 -15.67
CA GLN A 145 4.58 -19.34 -16.11
C GLN A 145 4.40 -20.39 -15.00
N LYS A 146 5.48 -20.78 -14.30
CA LYS A 146 5.38 -21.67 -13.12
C LYS A 146 4.45 -21.12 -12.05
N ARG A 147 4.46 -19.79 -11.83
CA ARG A 147 3.60 -19.14 -10.85
C ARG A 147 2.14 -19.12 -11.30
N MET A 148 1.87 -18.90 -12.59
CA MET A 148 0.53 -18.99 -13.17
C MET A 148 -0.03 -20.40 -13.06
N GLU A 149 0.76 -21.43 -13.38
CA GLU A 149 0.38 -22.84 -13.22
C GLU A 149 0.02 -23.16 -11.76
N ALA A 150 0.86 -22.74 -10.81
CA ALA A 150 0.62 -22.97 -9.38
C ALA A 150 -0.67 -22.31 -8.86
N LEU A 151 -1.11 -21.21 -9.48
CA LEU A 151 -2.33 -20.47 -9.15
C LEU A 151 -3.49 -20.79 -10.10
N GLN A 152 -3.36 -21.80 -10.97
CA GLN A 152 -4.38 -22.24 -11.92
C GLN A 152 -4.84 -21.14 -12.89
N ILE A 153 -3.93 -20.23 -13.26
CA ILE A 153 -4.18 -19.16 -14.22
C ILE A 153 -3.87 -19.69 -15.62
N ASN A 154 -4.85 -19.65 -16.53
CA ASN A 154 -4.69 -20.09 -17.90
C ASN A 154 -3.74 -19.15 -18.68
N PRO A 155 -2.56 -19.62 -19.15
CA PRO A 155 -1.62 -18.78 -19.90
C PRO A 155 -2.18 -18.32 -21.24
N ASP A 156 -3.13 -19.03 -21.83
CA ASP A 156 -3.72 -18.67 -23.12
C ASP A 156 -4.63 -17.44 -23.03
N GLU A 157 -5.23 -17.16 -21.86
CA GLU A 157 -6.02 -15.94 -21.63
C GLU A 157 -5.12 -14.69 -21.50
N LEU A 158 -3.86 -14.90 -21.11
CA LEU A 158 -2.87 -13.87 -20.86
C LEU A 158 -1.66 -13.97 -21.80
N TRP A 159 -1.85 -14.54 -23.00
CA TRP A 159 -0.78 -14.73 -23.99
C TRP A 159 -0.02 -13.43 -24.28
N TRP A 160 -0.75 -12.33 -24.41
CA TRP A 160 -0.21 -11.00 -24.67
C TRP A 160 0.60 -10.46 -23.49
N TYR A 161 0.27 -10.85 -22.26
CA TYR A 161 0.99 -10.47 -21.06
C TYR A 161 2.32 -11.23 -20.93
N LEU A 162 2.34 -12.49 -21.39
CA LEU A 162 3.56 -13.30 -21.51
C LEU A 162 4.48 -12.79 -22.62
N ASP A 163 3.92 -12.27 -23.72
CA ASP A 163 4.72 -11.67 -24.81
C ASP A 163 5.56 -10.47 -24.35
N LEU A 164 5.09 -9.73 -23.34
CA LEU A 164 5.88 -8.67 -22.69
C LEU A 164 7.21 -9.18 -22.08
N ARG A 165 7.32 -10.50 -21.86
CA ARG A 165 8.54 -11.16 -21.36
C ARG A 165 9.36 -11.81 -22.48
N ARG A 166 8.79 -12.02 -23.66
CA ARG A 166 9.45 -12.65 -24.81
C ARG A 166 10.25 -11.65 -25.65
N TYR A 167 9.73 -10.43 -25.81
CA TYR A 167 10.26 -9.46 -26.76
C TYR A 167 10.85 -8.23 -26.05
N GLY A 168 12.14 -8.31 -25.69
CA GLY A 168 12.87 -7.17 -25.12
C GLY A 168 12.46 -6.83 -23.68
N THR A 169 12.22 -7.85 -22.86
CA THR A 169 11.82 -7.63 -21.46
C THR A 169 12.91 -6.96 -20.63
N VAL A 170 12.48 -6.23 -19.60
CA VAL A 170 13.35 -5.49 -18.69
C VAL A 170 12.84 -5.60 -17.26
N PRO A 171 13.69 -5.46 -16.23
CA PRO A 171 13.23 -5.26 -14.88
C PRO A 171 12.34 -4.02 -14.78
N HIS A 172 11.07 -4.20 -14.39
CA HIS A 172 10.08 -3.12 -14.32
C HIS A 172 9.18 -3.28 -13.08
N ALA A 173 8.72 -2.16 -12.55
CA ALA A 173 7.96 -2.10 -11.31
C ALA A 173 6.89 -1.01 -11.40
N GLY A 174 5.85 -1.14 -10.60
CA GLY A 174 4.78 -0.17 -10.55
C GLY A 174 3.96 -0.33 -9.27
N PHE A 175 3.09 0.64 -9.03
CA PHE A 175 2.24 0.70 -7.85
C PHE A 175 0.85 1.24 -8.23
N GLY A 176 -0.13 0.96 -7.40
CA GLY A 176 -1.44 1.59 -7.40
C GLY A 176 -1.57 2.49 -6.17
N LEU A 177 -2.25 3.61 -6.34
CA LEU A 177 -2.61 4.54 -5.27
C LEU A 177 -4.13 4.49 -5.12
N GLY A 178 -4.63 4.27 -3.90
CA GLY A 178 -6.05 4.43 -3.60
C GLY A 178 -6.38 5.93 -3.57
N PHE A 179 -6.96 6.47 -4.64
CA PHE A 179 -7.24 7.91 -4.74
C PHE A 179 -8.17 8.38 -3.60
N GLU A 180 -9.27 7.67 -3.36
CA GLU A 180 -10.20 8.00 -2.28
C GLU A 180 -9.53 7.90 -0.91
N ARG A 181 -8.60 6.96 -0.70
CA ARG A 181 -7.82 6.87 0.55
C ARG A 181 -6.91 8.08 0.76
N VAL A 182 -6.34 8.65 -0.31
CA VAL A 182 -5.58 9.91 -0.23
C VAL A 182 -6.49 11.08 0.11
N VAL A 183 -7.65 11.20 -0.53
CA VAL A 183 -8.61 12.26 -0.21
C VAL A 183 -9.09 12.13 1.24
N GLN A 184 -9.42 10.91 1.67
CA GLN A 184 -9.77 10.60 3.06
C GLN A 184 -8.69 11.03 4.04
N PHE A 185 -7.44 10.67 3.76
CA PHE A 185 -6.31 11.06 4.60
C PHE A 185 -6.14 12.58 4.68
N MET A 186 -6.22 13.29 3.55
CA MET A 186 -6.00 14.74 3.49
C MET A 186 -7.16 15.57 4.07
N THR A 187 -8.37 15.02 4.09
CA THR A 187 -9.56 15.71 4.62
C THR A 187 -9.90 15.31 6.06
N GLY A 188 -9.32 14.23 6.56
CA GLY A 188 -9.62 13.68 7.89
C GLY A 188 -10.99 12.99 7.99
N MET A 189 -11.67 12.77 6.86
CA MET A 189 -13.00 12.15 6.85
C MET A 189 -12.92 10.70 7.36
N ALA A 190 -13.85 10.33 8.25
CA ALA A 190 -13.84 9.02 8.87
C ALA A 190 -14.26 7.88 7.91
N ASN A 191 -15.12 8.17 6.93
CA ASN A 191 -15.67 7.17 6.02
C ASN A 191 -15.22 7.43 4.58
N ILE A 192 -14.69 6.39 3.92
CA ILE A 192 -14.28 6.45 2.51
C ILE A 192 -15.42 6.79 1.55
N ARG A 193 -16.67 6.61 1.99
CA ARG A 193 -17.87 6.96 1.20
C ARG A 193 -18.10 8.47 1.10
N ASP A 194 -17.56 9.25 2.02
CA ASP A 194 -17.78 10.70 2.08
C ASP A 194 -16.76 11.49 1.25
N VAL A 195 -15.80 10.80 0.62
CA VAL A 195 -14.72 11.39 -0.18
C VAL A 195 -14.81 11.07 -1.67
N ILE A 196 -15.97 10.54 -2.08
CA ILE A 196 -16.36 10.36 -3.47
C ILE A 196 -17.80 10.87 -3.62
N PRO A 197 -18.17 11.54 -4.72
CA PRO A 197 -19.50 12.14 -4.84
C PRO A 197 -20.66 11.15 -4.68
N PHE A 198 -20.54 9.96 -5.29
CA PHE A 198 -21.60 8.94 -5.32
C PHE A 198 -20.97 7.56 -5.04
N PRO A 199 -20.81 7.17 -3.77
CA PRO A 199 -20.14 5.93 -3.41
C PRO A 199 -20.90 4.70 -3.91
N ARG A 200 -20.16 3.62 -4.21
CA ARG A 200 -20.74 2.32 -4.56
C ARG A 200 -20.32 1.29 -3.53
N ALA A 201 -21.29 0.56 -3.01
CA ALA A 201 -21.08 -0.46 -1.98
C ALA A 201 -22.05 -1.63 -2.19
N PRO A 202 -21.82 -2.81 -1.59
CA PRO A 202 -22.80 -3.88 -1.62
C PRO A 202 -24.18 -3.36 -1.21
N GLN A 203 -25.20 -3.62 -2.03
CA GLN A 203 -26.58 -3.14 -1.85
C GLN A 203 -26.78 -1.61 -2.00
N THR A 204 -25.79 -0.85 -2.50
CA THR A 204 -25.90 0.61 -2.71
C THR A 204 -25.34 1.01 -4.08
N ILE A 205 -26.24 1.43 -4.98
CA ILE A 205 -25.91 1.91 -6.34
C ILE A 205 -26.55 3.26 -6.70
N ASP A 206 -27.20 3.91 -5.73
CA ASP A 206 -27.89 5.19 -5.92
C ASP A 206 -26.91 6.38 -5.89
N PHE A 207 -27.39 7.59 -6.18
CA PHE A 207 -26.60 8.83 -6.12
C PHE A 207 -26.52 9.34 -4.68
#